data_AF-A0AAN7SXJ1-F1
#
_entry.id   AF-A0AAN7SXJ1-F1
#
_cell.length_a   1.000
_cell.length_b   1.000
_cell.length_c   1.000
_cell.angle_alpha   90.00
_cell.angle_beta   90.00
_cell.angle_gamma   90.00
#
_symmetry.space_group_name_H-M   'P 1'
#
loop_
_entity.id
_entity.type
_entity.pdbx_description
1 polymer ?
#
loop_
_entity_poly.entity_id
_entity_poly.type
_entity_poly.pdbx_seq_one_letter_code
_entity_poly.pdbx_strand_id
1 'polypeptide(L)'
;MRLPTVPRQYFDNHDELVLAGFTQLCNLFSVLDDKFVEVWYQDDSESTPFQNIAAIQHELNQLDFMKTKMTDVQKADVLITHQWLRLIFWQASMRQGLINSSSIDEVFFYNYPIVIAKDLCRVMRGLQYDAIQVHGLGIFEKVFEVAYTLLDALTIAKLDWSMSDELSPNSHNTYVKVLENKINLENNGAASPLSQIG
;
A
#
# COMPACT_ATOMS: atom_id res chain seq x y z
N MET A 1 38.62 26.10 19.02
CA MET A 1 38.66 24.78 18.35
C MET A 1 38.20 25.00 16.90
N ARG A 2 39.07 24.85 15.89
CA ARG A 2 38.65 24.96 14.49
C ARG A 2 38.12 23.59 14.05
N LEU A 3 36.88 23.56 13.56
CA LEU A 3 36.27 22.36 13.01
C LEU A 3 37.06 21.92 11.75
N PRO A 4 37.27 20.61 11.56
CA PRO A 4 37.90 20.09 10.34
C PRO A 4 37.11 20.53 9.12
N THR A 5 37.81 21.03 8.10
CA THR A 5 37.18 21.43 6.84
C THR A 5 37.06 20.20 5.95
N VAL A 6 35.83 19.83 5.59
CA VAL A 6 35.57 18.70 4.69
C VAL A 6 36.12 19.03 3.30
N PRO A 7 37.03 18.23 2.71
CA PRO A 7 37.54 18.46 1.37
C PRO A 7 36.40 18.43 0.34
N ARG A 8 36.25 19.50 -0.45
CA ARG A 8 35.24 19.60 -1.52
C ARG A 8 35.57 18.79 -2.79
N GLN A 9 36.51 17.83 -2.72
CA GLN A 9 37.11 17.18 -3.89
C GLN A 9 36.76 15.69 -4.04
N TYR A 10 35.57 15.26 -3.62
CA TYR A 10 35.12 13.87 -3.84
C TYR A 10 33.65 13.83 -4.24
N PHE A 11 33.29 14.50 -5.33
CA PHE A 11 32.03 14.19 -6.00
C PHE A 11 32.27 14.09 -7.51
N ASP A 12 32.51 12.86 -7.98
CA ASP A 12 32.57 12.55 -9.42
C ASP A 12 31.14 12.55 -9.99
N ASN A 13 30.96 12.60 -11.31
CA ASN A 13 29.63 12.46 -11.97
C ASN A 13 28.86 11.18 -11.57
N HIS A 14 29.54 10.20 -10.97
CA HIS A 14 28.92 9.02 -10.36
C HIS A 14 28.10 9.36 -9.11
N ASP A 15 28.51 10.37 -8.34
CA ASP A 15 27.79 10.80 -7.15
C ASP A 15 26.47 11.48 -7.49
N GLU A 16 26.37 12.21 -8.62
CA GLU A 16 25.10 12.77 -9.09
C GLU A 16 24.07 11.68 -9.42
N LEU A 17 24.51 10.58 -10.04
CA LEU A 17 23.66 9.44 -10.34
C LEU A 17 23.25 8.68 -9.07
N VAL A 18 24.17 8.49 -8.12
CA VAL A 18 23.87 7.85 -6.83
C VAL A 18 22.90 8.72 -6.01
N LEU A 19 23.10 10.04 -5.98
CA LEU A 19 22.23 10.99 -5.28
C LEU A 19 20.84 11.06 -5.88
N ALA A 20 20.68 10.84 -7.19
CA ALA A 20 19.40 10.98 -7.86
C ALA A 20 18.34 10.06 -7.25
N GLY A 21 18.61 8.76 -7.16
CA GLY A 21 17.68 7.79 -6.57
C GLY A 21 17.43 8.05 -5.08
N PHE A 22 18.49 8.35 -4.32
CA PHE A 22 18.38 8.66 -2.90
C PHE A 22 17.52 9.90 -2.65
N THR A 23 17.69 10.96 -3.44
CA THR A 23 16.89 12.19 -3.35
C THR A 23 15.42 11.90 -3.61
N GLN A 24 15.10 11.06 -4.61
CA GLN A 24 13.71 10.66 -4.87
C GLN A 24 13.11 9.89 -3.69
N LEU A 25 13.88 9.00 -3.04
CA LEU A 25 13.44 8.30 -1.84
C LEU A 25 13.23 9.27 -0.67
N CYS A 26 14.15 10.22 -0.43
CA CYS A 26 13.96 11.24 0.59
C CYS A 26 12.68 12.04 0.37
N ASN A 27 12.41 12.44 -0.88
CA ASN A 27 11.18 13.15 -1.22
C ASN A 27 9.95 12.27 -0.98
N LEU A 28 9.99 11.01 -1.41
CA LEU A 28 8.90 10.04 -1.19
C LEU A 28 8.62 9.82 0.29
N PHE A 29 9.65 9.65 1.13
CA PHE A 29 9.46 9.42 2.56
C PHE A 29 9.16 10.70 3.35
N SER A 30 9.43 11.89 2.80
CA SER A 30 9.16 13.17 3.50
C SER A 30 7.68 13.41 3.79
N VAL A 31 6.78 12.73 3.07
CA VAL A 31 5.33 12.78 3.32
C VAL A 31 4.90 12.05 4.60
N LEU A 32 5.75 11.17 5.14
CA LEU A 32 5.51 10.45 6.39
C LEU A 32 6.03 11.29 7.57
N ASP A 33 5.34 12.38 7.87
CA ASP A 33 5.69 13.29 8.96
C ASP A 33 5.19 12.79 10.33
N ASP A 34 5.53 13.51 11.39
CA ASP A 34 5.13 13.16 12.76
C ASP A 34 3.60 13.07 12.90
N LYS A 35 2.84 13.89 12.15
CA LYS A 35 1.37 13.84 12.15
C LYS A 35 0.85 12.56 11.53
N PHE A 36 1.49 12.08 10.46
CA PHE A 36 1.10 10.82 9.84
C PHE A 36 1.33 9.69 10.84
N VAL A 37 2.47 9.71 11.53
CA VAL A 37 2.81 8.73 12.56
C VAL A 37 1.77 8.73 13.69
N GLU A 38 1.41 9.90 14.22
CA GLU A 38 0.38 10.02 15.26
C GLU A 38 -0.94 9.37 14.84
N VAL A 39 -1.40 9.62 13.61
CA VAL A 39 -2.64 9.07 13.07
C VAL A 39 -2.52 7.58 12.74
N TRP A 40 -1.34 7.11 12.34
CA TRP A 40 -1.11 5.70 12.04
C TRP A 40 -1.14 4.80 13.28
N TYR A 41 -0.72 5.32 14.43
CA TYR A 41 -0.68 4.60 15.71
C TYR A 41 -1.97 4.70 16.53
N GLN A 42 -2.84 5.66 16.25
CA GLN A 42 -4.08 5.86 16.99
C GLN A 42 -5.20 4.98 16.42
N ASP A 43 -5.64 4.01 17.22
CA ASP A 43 -6.83 3.18 16.94
C ASP A 43 -8.15 3.87 17.34
N ASP A 44 -8.08 5.07 17.93
CA ASP A 44 -9.23 5.74 18.57
C ASP A 44 -9.91 6.80 17.70
N SER A 45 -11.25 6.77 17.74
CA SER A 45 -12.17 7.65 17.01
C SER A 45 -12.16 9.13 17.42
N GLU A 46 -11.38 9.51 18.44
CA GLU A 46 -11.27 10.89 18.92
C GLU A 46 -10.11 11.68 18.28
N SER A 47 -9.33 11.04 17.40
CA SER A 47 -8.25 11.69 16.67
C SER A 47 -8.78 12.75 15.71
N THR A 48 -8.14 13.92 15.67
CA THR A 48 -8.44 14.92 14.63
C THR A 48 -8.15 14.31 13.27
N PRO A 49 -9.07 14.34 12.29
CA PRO A 49 -8.83 13.77 10.97
C PRO A 49 -7.50 14.27 10.41
N PHE A 50 -6.70 13.40 9.82
CA PHE A 50 -5.46 13.82 9.15
C PHE A 50 -5.85 14.75 8.01
N GLN A 51 -5.75 16.05 8.28
CA GLN A 51 -6.03 17.07 7.31
C GLN A 51 -5.02 16.88 6.18
N ASN A 52 -5.52 16.68 4.96
CA ASN A 52 -4.77 16.59 3.69
C ASN A 52 -4.38 15.19 3.17
N ILE A 53 -4.91 14.05 3.67
CA ILE A 53 -4.58 12.74 3.04
C ILE A 53 -4.89 12.73 1.54
N ALA A 54 -6.05 13.26 1.13
CA ALA A 54 -6.41 13.37 -0.27
C ALA A 54 -5.36 14.15 -1.06
N ALA A 55 -4.93 15.31 -0.54
CA ALA A 55 -3.95 16.14 -1.21
C ALA A 55 -2.59 15.43 -1.35
N ILE A 56 -2.14 14.70 -0.32
CA ILE A 56 -0.91 13.90 -0.39
C ILE A 56 -1.06 12.77 -1.41
N GLN A 57 -2.19 12.05 -1.42
CA GLN A 57 -2.45 11.01 -2.43
C GLN A 57 -2.43 11.58 -3.85
N HIS A 58 -3.02 12.76 -4.06
CA HIS A 58 -2.98 13.44 -5.35
C HIS A 58 -1.59 13.92 -5.73
N GLU A 59 -0.81 14.41 -4.77
CA GLU A 59 0.59 14.79 -4.98
C GLU A 59 1.41 13.57 -5.40
N LEU A 60 1.31 12.45 -4.66
CA LEU A 60 1.95 11.18 -5.01
C LEU A 60 1.55 10.74 -6.43
N ASN A 61 0.25 10.77 -6.76
CA ASN A 61 -0.25 10.40 -8.08
C ASN A 61 0.29 11.27 -9.23
N GLN A 62 0.74 12.49 -8.94
CA GLN A 62 1.29 13.43 -9.93
C GLN A 62 2.82 13.35 -10.07
N LEU A 63 3.51 12.58 -9.22
CA LEU A 63 4.97 12.46 -9.28
C LEU A 63 5.41 11.77 -10.58
N ASP A 64 6.26 12.46 -11.34
CA ASP A 64 6.87 11.97 -12.57
C ASP A 64 8.37 11.70 -12.38
N PHE A 65 8.70 10.43 -12.12
CA PHE A 65 10.07 9.98 -11.94
C PHE A 65 10.84 9.78 -13.26
N MET A 66 10.19 9.87 -14.42
CA MET A 66 10.84 9.62 -15.71
C MET A 66 11.81 10.72 -16.13
N LYS A 67 11.68 11.91 -15.54
CA LYS A 67 12.57 13.06 -15.78
C LYS A 67 13.91 12.93 -15.05
N THR A 68 14.00 12.08 -14.03
CA THR A 68 15.20 11.90 -13.22
C THR A 68 16.05 10.76 -13.76
N LYS A 69 17.32 11.03 -14.08
CA LYS A 69 18.25 10.01 -14.55
C LYS A 69 18.70 9.11 -13.39
N MET A 70 18.09 7.93 -13.30
CA MET A 70 18.39 6.91 -12.29
C MET A 70 18.87 5.61 -12.94
N THR A 71 19.67 4.83 -12.21
CA THR A 71 19.99 3.45 -12.58
C THR A 71 18.75 2.56 -12.46
N ASP A 72 18.74 1.39 -13.10
CA ASP A 72 17.59 0.49 -13.03
C ASP A 72 17.33 0.00 -11.59
N VAL A 73 18.40 -0.19 -10.80
CA VAL A 73 18.32 -0.54 -9.36
C VAL A 73 17.60 0.56 -8.57
N GLN A 74 17.96 1.82 -8.79
CA GLN A 74 17.33 2.96 -8.12
C GLN A 74 15.88 3.15 -8.56
N LYS A 75 15.60 2.99 -9.86
CA LYS A 75 14.23 3.04 -10.39
C LYS A 75 13.35 1.98 -9.75
N ALA A 76 13.86 0.76 -9.58
CA ALA A 76 13.11 -0.32 -8.93
C ALA A 76 12.71 0.07 -7.51
N ASP A 77 13.64 0.58 -6.71
CA ASP A 77 13.35 1.01 -5.34
C ASP A 77 12.34 2.16 -5.29
N VAL A 78 12.58 3.23 -6.07
CA VAL A 78 11.74 4.43 -6.08
C VAL A 78 10.33 4.11 -6.57
N LEU A 79 10.19 3.43 -7.70
CA LEU A 79 8.87 3.21 -8.31
C LEU A 79 8.03 2.21 -7.49
N ILE A 80 8.65 1.20 -6.88
CA ILE A 80 7.92 0.25 -6.02
C ILE A 80 7.58 0.89 -4.67
N THR A 81 8.51 1.63 -4.06
CA THR A 81 8.25 2.39 -2.83
C THR A 81 7.15 3.43 -3.04
N HIS A 82 7.09 4.07 -4.20
CA HIS A 82 6.01 4.98 -4.56
C HIS A 82 4.62 4.29 -4.54
N GLN A 83 4.48 3.12 -5.17
CA GLN A 83 3.20 2.38 -5.15
C GLN A 83 2.83 1.92 -3.74
N TRP A 84 3.83 1.51 -2.96
CA TRP A 84 3.64 1.13 -1.57
C TRP A 84 3.17 2.33 -0.71
N LEU A 85 3.75 3.52 -0.87
CA LEU A 85 3.29 4.71 -0.15
C LEU A 85 1.83 5.07 -0.48
N ARG A 86 1.42 4.98 -1.75
CA ARG A 86 0.00 5.14 -2.14
C ARG A 86 -0.90 4.17 -1.38
N LEU A 87 -0.44 2.94 -1.17
CA LEU A 87 -1.18 1.94 -0.38
C LEU A 87 -1.25 2.33 1.10
N ILE A 88 -0.13 2.74 1.68
CA ILE A 88 -0.03 3.17 3.08
C ILE A 88 -1.01 4.31 3.36
N PHE A 89 -1.05 5.36 2.53
CA PHE A 89 -2.03 6.45 2.74
C PHE A 89 -3.49 6.01 2.56
N TRP A 90 -3.75 5.03 1.69
CA TRP A 90 -5.08 4.46 1.56
C TRP A 90 -5.49 3.69 2.81
N GLN A 91 -4.60 2.86 3.36
CA GLN A 91 -4.84 2.16 4.63
C GLN A 91 -5.03 3.15 5.80
N ALA A 92 -4.26 4.24 5.84
CA ALA A 92 -4.45 5.31 6.82
C ALA A 92 -5.83 5.96 6.70
N SER A 93 -6.30 6.19 5.47
CA SER A 93 -7.65 6.70 5.19
C SER A 93 -8.73 5.72 5.66
N MET A 94 -8.50 4.41 5.49
CA MET A 94 -9.40 3.36 5.94
C MET A 94 -9.52 3.32 7.47
N ARG A 95 -8.40 3.42 8.20
CA ARG A 95 -8.40 3.47 9.68
C ARG A 95 -9.18 4.67 10.23
N GLN A 96 -9.16 5.78 9.51
CA GLN A 96 -9.91 7.00 9.85
C GLN A 96 -11.37 7.00 9.35
N GLY A 97 -11.85 5.91 8.75
CA GLY A 97 -13.22 5.84 8.23
C GLY A 97 -13.51 6.74 7.04
N LEU A 98 -12.48 7.17 6.30
CA LEU A 98 -12.63 8.07 5.14
C LEU A 98 -12.99 7.34 3.84
N ILE A 99 -12.83 6.00 3.81
CA ILE A 99 -13.10 5.19 2.62
C ILE A 99 -14.61 5.01 2.44
N ASN A 100 -15.11 5.32 1.25
CA ASN A 100 -16.53 5.26 0.93
C ASN A 100 -16.75 5.02 -0.57
N SER A 101 -17.65 4.09 -0.92
CA SER A 101 -18.06 3.80 -2.31
C SER A 101 -18.75 4.98 -3.01
N SER A 102 -19.29 5.94 -2.26
CA SER A 102 -19.95 7.14 -2.78
C SER A 102 -19.07 8.40 -2.71
N SER A 103 -17.77 8.25 -2.44
CA SER A 103 -16.83 9.39 -2.49
C SER A 103 -16.81 10.03 -3.88
N ILE A 104 -16.50 11.32 -3.95
CA ILE A 104 -16.24 12.01 -5.23
C ILE A 104 -14.81 11.72 -5.69
N ASP A 105 -13.93 11.41 -4.75
CA ASP A 105 -12.50 11.23 -4.96
C ASP A 105 -12.14 9.73 -4.96
N GLU A 106 -11.50 9.28 -6.02
CA GLU A 106 -11.15 7.87 -6.25
C GLU A 106 -10.16 7.33 -5.23
N VAL A 107 -9.33 8.20 -4.63
CA VAL A 107 -8.34 7.81 -3.61
C VAL A 107 -8.99 7.30 -2.33
N PHE A 108 -10.30 7.58 -2.15
CA PHE A 108 -11.11 7.10 -1.04
C PHE A 108 -12.04 5.94 -1.40
N PHE A 109 -11.89 5.31 -2.57
CA PHE A 109 -12.69 4.14 -2.91
C PHE A 109 -12.12 2.85 -2.31
N TYR A 110 -13.01 1.91 -1.96
CA TYR A 110 -12.62 0.56 -1.54
C TYR A 110 -11.84 -0.21 -2.60
N ASN A 111 -12.01 0.14 -3.88
CA ASN A 111 -11.32 -0.50 -5.00
C ASN A 111 -10.01 0.21 -5.40
N TYR A 112 -9.60 1.29 -4.73
CA TYR A 112 -8.34 1.97 -5.01
C TYR A 112 -7.09 1.06 -4.93
N PRO A 113 -7.01 0.05 -4.03
CA PRO A 113 -5.91 -0.92 -4.05
C PRO A 113 -5.80 -1.70 -5.37
N ILE A 114 -6.91 -1.89 -6.10
CA ILE A 114 -6.89 -2.52 -7.43
C ILE A 114 -6.16 -1.61 -8.44
N VAL A 115 -6.33 -0.30 -8.33
CA VAL A 115 -5.61 0.69 -9.16
C VAL A 115 -4.12 0.63 -8.86
N ILE A 116 -3.73 0.72 -7.58
CA ILE A 116 -2.34 0.66 -7.13
C ILE A 116 -1.67 -0.64 -7.60
N ALA A 117 -2.32 -1.79 -7.43
CA ALA A 117 -1.75 -3.07 -7.84
C ALA A 117 -1.56 -3.19 -9.36
N LYS A 118 -2.49 -2.64 -10.16
CA LYS A 118 -2.33 -2.57 -11.62
C LYS A 118 -1.13 -1.70 -12.01
N ASP A 119 -0.93 -0.57 -11.33
CA ASP A 119 0.22 0.30 -11.58
C ASP A 119 1.53 -0.34 -11.14
N LEU A 120 1.56 -1.03 -9.99
CA LEU A 120 2.71 -1.82 -9.57
C LEU A 120 3.07 -2.90 -10.61
N CYS A 121 2.09 -3.60 -11.16
CA CYS A 121 2.32 -4.57 -12.24
C CYS A 121 2.91 -3.91 -13.50
N ARG A 122 2.47 -2.69 -13.86
CA ARG A 122 3.04 -1.93 -14.98
C ARG A 122 4.49 -1.53 -14.71
N VAL A 123 4.77 -1.03 -13.51
CA VAL A 123 6.13 -0.71 -13.04
C VAL A 123 7.03 -1.93 -13.14
N MET A 124 6.64 -3.05 -12.53
CA MET A 124 7.46 -4.26 -12.49
C MET A 124 7.74 -4.84 -13.87
N ARG A 125 6.80 -4.74 -14.82
CA ARG A 125 7.02 -5.18 -16.22
C ARG A 125 8.07 -4.33 -16.95
N GLY A 126 8.28 -3.09 -16.53
CA GLY A 126 9.27 -2.19 -17.12
C GLY A 126 10.66 -2.27 -16.49
N LEU A 127 10.84 -3.09 -15.45
CA LEU A 127 12.09 -3.20 -14.70
C LEU A 127 12.82 -4.50 -15.02
N GLN A 128 14.15 -4.47 -14.91
CA GLN A 128 14.95 -5.69 -14.97
C GLN A 128 14.80 -6.50 -13.68
N TYR A 129 14.75 -7.82 -13.82
CA TYR A 129 14.62 -8.74 -12.69
C TYR A 129 15.74 -8.55 -11.66
N ASP A 130 17.00 -8.47 -12.12
CA ASP A 130 18.15 -8.29 -11.22
C ASP A 130 18.08 -6.96 -10.46
N ALA A 131 17.55 -5.91 -11.08
CA ALA A 131 17.37 -4.61 -10.44
C ALA A 131 16.35 -4.64 -9.29
N ILE A 132 15.38 -5.57 -9.32
CA ILE A 132 14.45 -5.84 -8.23
C ILE A 132 15.10 -6.76 -7.19
N GLN A 133 15.76 -7.83 -7.64
CA GLN A 133 16.31 -8.88 -6.77
C GLN A 133 17.33 -8.34 -5.76
N VAL A 134 18.17 -7.39 -6.15
CA VAL A 134 19.24 -6.84 -5.28
C VAL A 134 18.73 -6.21 -3.99
N HIS A 135 17.46 -5.77 -3.95
CA HIS A 135 16.84 -5.17 -2.77
C HIS A 135 16.32 -6.20 -1.75
N GLY A 136 16.22 -7.46 -2.16
CA GLY A 136 15.83 -8.58 -1.31
C GLY A 136 14.49 -8.35 -0.58
N LEU A 137 14.51 -8.57 0.73
CA LEU A 137 13.30 -8.58 1.55
C LEU A 137 12.56 -7.23 1.55
N GLY A 138 13.28 -6.11 1.48
CA GLY A 138 12.66 -4.79 1.59
C GLY A 138 11.74 -4.42 0.43
N ILE A 139 11.99 -4.90 -0.79
CA ILE A 139 11.04 -4.76 -1.90
C ILE A 139 10.01 -5.88 -1.89
N PHE A 140 10.41 -7.10 -1.50
CA PHE A 140 9.49 -8.23 -1.38
C PHE A 140 8.32 -7.90 -0.45
N GLU A 141 8.57 -7.35 0.74
CA GLU A 141 7.53 -6.98 1.72
C GLU A 141 6.56 -5.94 1.16
N LYS A 142 7.08 -4.91 0.47
CA LYS A 142 6.25 -3.88 -0.17
C LYS A 142 5.32 -4.45 -1.23
N VAL A 143 5.86 -5.32 -2.10
CA VAL A 143 5.08 -5.99 -3.16
C VAL A 143 4.06 -6.94 -2.54
N PHE A 144 4.46 -7.68 -1.50
CA PHE A 144 3.59 -8.59 -0.77
C PHE A 144 2.41 -7.84 -0.15
N GLU A 145 2.63 -6.71 0.50
CA GLU A 145 1.57 -5.92 1.12
C GLU A 145 0.54 -5.39 0.09
N VAL A 146 1.02 -4.93 -1.07
CA VAL A 146 0.14 -4.54 -2.19
C VAL A 146 -0.66 -5.73 -2.72
N ALA A 147 -0.01 -6.88 -2.93
CA ALA A 147 -0.68 -8.08 -3.42
C ALA A 147 -1.71 -8.63 -2.42
N TYR A 148 -1.38 -8.57 -1.12
CA TYR A 148 -2.26 -8.99 -0.05
C TYR A 148 -3.49 -8.09 0.05
N THR A 149 -3.29 -6.77 0.08
CA THR A 149 -4.42 -5.82 0.13
C THR A 149 -5.28 -5.89 -1.13
N LEU A 150 -4.70 -6.21 -2.30
CA LEU A 150 -5.46 -6.50 -3.52
C LEU A 150 -6.41 -7.68 -3.34
N LEU A 151 -5.97 -8.77 -2.70
CA LEU A 151 -6.82 -9.94 -2.46
C LEU A 151 -8.02 -9.57 -1.57
N ASP A 152 -7.80 -8.77 -0.54
CA ASP A 152 -8.86 -8.27 0.32
C ASP A 152 -9.82 -7.37 -0.46
N ALA A 153 -9.30 -6.41 -1.24
CA ALA A 153 -10.11 -5.51 -2.07
C ALA A 153 -10.95 -6.26 -3.11
N LEU A 154 -10.40 -7.30 -3.75
CA LEU A 154 -11.13 -8.15 -4.68
C LEU A 154 -12.21 -9.00 -4.00
N THR A 155 -11.97 -9.41 -2.76
CA THR A 155 -12.96 -10.15 -1.96
C THR A 155 -14.11 -9.23 -1.58
N ILE A 156 -13.82 -8.02 -1.10
CA ILE A 156 -14.81 -6.98 -0.79
C ILE A 156 -15.61 -6.60 -2.03
N ALA A 157 -14.95 -6.37 -3.17
CA ALA A 157 -15.61 -6.00 -4.42
C ALA A 157 -16.52 -7.11 -5.00
N LYS A 158 -16.26 -8.39 -4.66
CA LYS A 158 -17.12 -9.51 -5.05
C LYS A 158 -18.28 -9.75 -4.09
N LEU A 159 -18.22 -9.22 -2.87
CA LEU A 159 -19.18 -9.44 -1.77
C LEU A 159 -20.24 -8.33 -1.65
N ASP A 160 -20.50 -7.58 -2.72
CA ASP A 160 -21.38 -6.41 -2.82
C ASP A 160 -22.46 -6.26 -1.72
N TRP A 161 -22.07 -5.58 -0.62
CA TRP A 161 -22.77 -4.65 0.29
C TRP A 161 -24.22 -4.86 0.76
N SER A 162 -24.90 -5.97 0.50
CA SER A 162 -26.21 -6.15 1.14
C SER A 162 -26.14 -6.35 2.67
N MET A 163 -24.96 -6.67 3.24
CA MET A 163 -24.88 -7.22 4.62
C MET A 163 -23.60 -6.87 5.43
N SER A 164 -23.04 -5.64 5.44
CA SER A 164 -21.96 -5.42 6.42
C SER A 164 -21.73 -3.99 6.91
N ASP A 165 -22.18 -3.77 8.14
CA ASP A 165 -21.78 -2.70 9.08
C ASP A 165 -20.51 -3.08 9.90
N GLU A 166 -19.84 -4.21 9.61
CA GLU A 166 -18.91 -4.85 10.57
C GLU A 166 -17.43 -4.97 10.14
N LEU A 167 -17.00 -4.33 9.06
CA LEU A 167 -15.60 -4.47 8.60
C LEU A 167 -14.73 -3.28 9.03
N SER A 168 -14.34 -3.29 10.31
CA SER A 168 -13.27 -2.46 10.85
C SER A 168 -11.88 -3.07 10.57
N PRO A 169 -10.84 -2.27 10.28
CA PRO A 169 -9.59 -2.71 9.64
C PRO A 169 -8.63 -3.54 10.52
N ASN A 170 -8.93 -3.72 11.81
CA ASN A 170 -8.00 -4.34 12.77
C ASN A 170 -8.31 -5.80 13.13
N SER A 171 -9.18 -6.50 12.41
CA SER A 171 -9.63 -7.80 12.89
C SER A 171 -8.90 -8.99 12.23
N HIS A 172 -7.91 -9.52 12.96
CA HIS A 172 -7.48 -10.93 12.91
C HIS A 172 -8.70 -11.90 12.93
N ASN A 173 -9.84 -11.41 13.40
CA ASN A 173 -11.16 -12.03 13.46
C ASN A 173 -11.82 -12.28 12.09
N THR A 174 -11.48 -11.52 11.04
CA THR A 174 -12.12 -11.72 9.72
C THR A 174 -11.70 -13.05 9.08
N TYR A 175 -10.41 -13.40 9.14
CA TYR A 175 -9.94 -14.69 8.64
C TYR A 175 -10.52 -15.86 9.42
N VAL A 176 -10.63 -15.74 10.75
CA VAL A 176 -11.25 -16.76 11.60
C VAL A 176 -12.72 -16.94 11.22
N LYS A 177 -13.49 -15.87 11.09
CA LYS A 177 -14.92 -15.92 10.69
C LYS A 177 -15.12 -16.48 9.27
N VAL A 178 -14.25 -16.14 8.32
CA VAL A 178 -14.29 -16.68 6.95
C VAL A 178 -13.97 -18.18 6.94
N LEU A 179 -12.98 -18.61 7.73
CA LEU A 179 -12.63 -20.03 7.88
C LEU A 179 -13.73 -20.81 8.62
N GLU A 180 -14.31 -20.25 9.68
CA GLU A 180 -15.44 -20.84 10.40
C GLU A 180 -16.65 -21.01 9.48
N ASN A 181 -16.99 -20.00 8.67
CA ASN A 181 -18.07 -20.13 7.70
C ASN A 181 -17.79 -21.21 6.66
N LYS A 182 -16.55 -21.31 6.17
CA LYS A 182 -16.17 -22.33 5.21
C LYS A 182 -16.23 -23.74 5.80
N ILE A 183 -15.76 -23.92 7.04
CA ILE A 183 -15.82 -25.18 7.79
C ILE A 183 -17.28 -25.57 8.07
N ASN A 184 -18.14 -24.60 8.43
CA ASN A 184 -19.56 -24.85 8.68
C ASN A 184 -20.33 -25.20 7.40
N LEU A 185 -19.96 -24.62 6.25
CA LEU A 185 -20.51 -24.99 4.94
C LEU A 185 -20.10 -26.41 4.53
N GLU A 186 -18.85 -26.80 4.79
CA GLU A 186 -18.35 -28.16 4.54
C GLU A 186 -19.02 -29.18 5.47
N ASN A 187 -19.28 -28.83 6.73
CA ASN A 187 -19.98 -29.68 7.70
C ASN A 187 -21.48 -29.82 7.40
N ASN A 188 -22.14 -28.78 6.92
CA ASN A 188 -23.57 -28.81 6.55
C ASN A 188 -23.82 -29.43 5.16
N GLY A 189 -22.81 -29.51 4.30
CA GLY A 189 -22.87 -30.24 3.03
C GLY A 189 -22.84 -31.77 3.18
N ALA A 190 -22.49 -32.29 4.36
CA ALA A 190 -22.45 -33.73 4.64
C ALA A 190 -23.80 -34.30 5.13
N ALA A 191 -24.81 -33.46 5.37
CA ALA A 191 -26.15 -33.90 5.76
C ALA A 191 -27.14 -33.64 4.62
N SER A 192 -27.36 -34.64 3.77
CA SER A 192 -28.58 -34.71 2.95
C SER A 192 -29.40 -35.94 3.33
N PRO A 193 -30.74 -35.83 3.27
CA PRO A 193 -31.65 -36.66 4.04
C PRO A 193 -32.14 -37.86 3.24
N LEU A 194 -32.08 -39.05 3.83
CA LEU A 194 -32.87 -40.20 3.39
C LEU A 194 -33.85 -40.56 4.50
N SER A 195 -34.98 -39.85 4.54
CA SER A 195 -36.20 -40.36 5.17
C SER A 195 -37.11 -40.97 4.11
N GLN A 196 -37.28 -42.29 4.23
CA GLN A 196 -38.50 -43.08 4.01
C GLN A 196 -39.49 -42.63 2.93
N ILE A 197 -39.71 -43.50 1.93
CA ILE A 197 -41.06 -43.86 1.44
C ILE A 197 -41.02 -45.31 0.90
N GLY A 198 -41.92 -46.18 1.37
CA GLY A 198 -42.27 -47.47 0.74
C GLY A 198 -42.20 -48.69 1.64
#